data_AF-A0A212IAZ3-F1
#
_entry.id   AF-A0A212IAZ3-F1
#
_cell.length_a   1.000
_cell.length_b   1.000
_cell.length_c   1.000
_cell.angle_alpha   90.00
_cell.angle_beta   90.00
_cell.angle_gamma   90.00
#
_symmetry.space_group_name_H-M   'P 1'
#
loop_
_entity.id
_entity.type
_entity.pdbx_description
1 polymer ?
#
loop_
_entity_poly.entity_id
_entity_poly.type
_entity_poly.pdbx_seq_one_letter_code
_entity_poly.pdbx_strand_id
1 'polypeptide(L)'
;MSMIDCYEPDFVRLFLSRHPDSALRVNLCWKTEVRQSLVLTDPASCQAALGDPNTFVLHHSKCAANPDSPALSPRDQVLNQSALHTITLPGLSPELRLYALGIMLSFSEKCPGDSEAVLEKLASLPQILAGHVQEGKLQEQFAQLPSLPQLQRELITRMGSCEFNWDLLPESTRKLTLPLQVSLLMLQDANSEAMLQQQLQDQWLQTWERHFAQEAWIFSNYLIYRLYHDTFPQHESESTLQRFFWLAADVFMIRTLFCLWTMDDSALNHDEIYALFALFEAWRNGENAHSLRQHILDMLPGDPLLSAFSLITR
;
A
#
# COMPACT_ATOMS: atom_id res chain seq x y z
N MET A 1 -24.39 26.88 11.26
CA MET A 1 -23.50 25.71 11.38
C MET A 1 -22.27 25.99 10.54
N SER A 2 -21.06 25.72 11.05
CA SER A 2 -19.84 25.89 10.24
C SER A 2 -19.84 24.84 9.12
N MET A 3 -19.45 25.25 7.91
CA MET A 3 -19.35 24.37 6.75
C MET A 3 -17.88 24.07 6.48
N ILE A 4 -17.54 22.80 6.33
CA ILE A 4 -16.17 22.32 6.09
C ILE A 4 -16.08 21.61 4.73
N ASP A 5 -14.86 21.39 4.26
CA ASP A 5 -14.61 20.73 2.98
C ASP A 5 -14.95 19.25 3.05
N CYS A 6 -15.59 18.72 2.01
CA CYS A 6 -15.87 17.30 1.86
C CYS A 6 -15.32 16.83 0.52
N TYR A 7 -14.41 15.86 0.58
CA TYR A 7 -13.76 15.25 -0.56
C TYR A 7 -14.33 13.86 -0.81
N GLU A 8 -14.80 13.62 -2.02
CA GLU A 8 -15.36 12.34 -2.46
C GLU A 8 -14.64 11.91 -3.74
N PRO A 9 -13.80 10.86 -3.68
CA PRO A 9 -13.22 10.26 -4.88
C PRO A 9 -14.28 9.61 -5.78
N ASP A 10 -14.03 9.57 -7.09
CA ASP A 10 -14.92 8.94 -8.07
C ASP A 10 -15.28 7.49 -7.72
N PHE A 11 -14.32 6.69 -7.22
CA PHE A 11 -14.61 5.31 -6.84
C PHE A 11 -15.68 5.19 -5.75
N VAL A 12 -15.69 6.11 -4.78
CA VAL A 12 -16.67 6.11 -3.69
C VAL A 12 -18.04 6.44 -4.26
N ARG A 13 -18.12 7.51 -5.06
CA ARG A 13 -19.36 7.96 -5.68
C ARG A 13 -19.98 6.88 -6.56
N LEU A 14 -19.19 6.29 -7.45
CA LEU A 14 -19.65 5.27 -8.39
C LEU A 14 -20.12 4.01 -7.64
N PHE A 15 -19.36 3.58 -6.62
CA PHE A 15 -19.74 2.43 -5.80
C PHE A 15 -21.05 2.68 -5.04
N LEU A 16 -21.17 3.81 -4.34
CA LEU A 16 -22.37 4.15 -3.56
C LEU A 16 -23.60 4.41 -4.44
N SER A 17 -23.44 4.80 -5.71
CA SER A 17 -24.57 4.90 -6.64
C SER A 17 -25.25 3.54 -6.90
N ARG A 18 -24.50 2.44 -6.74
CA ARG A 18 -24.98 1.06 -6.90
C ARG A 18 -25.26 0.38 -5.55
N HIS A 19 -24.58 0.82 -4.49
CA HIS A 19 -24.64 0.26 -3.13
C HIS A 19 -24.83 1.38 -2.09
N PRO A 20 -25.98 2.07 -2.08
CA PRO A 20 -26.17 3.31 -1.30
C PRO A 20 -26.01 3.12 0.21
N ASP A 21 -26.41 1.97 0.73
CA ASP A 21 -26.37 1.64 2.16
C ASP A 21 -25.20 0.72 2.54
N SER A 22 -24.15 0.70 1.72
CA SER A 22 -23.01 -0.19 1.97
C SER A 22 -22.30 0.14 3.28
N ALA A 23 -22.13 -0.89 4.13
CA ALA A 23 -21.34 -0.81 5.35
C ALA A 23 -19.84 -0.55 5.12
N LEU A 24 -19.39 -0.66 3.86
CA LEU A 24 -17.99 -0.42 3.47
C LEU A 24 -17.66 1.07 3.39
N ARG A 25 -18.65 1.95 3.43
CA ARG A 25 -18.43 3.40 3.42
C ARG A 25 -17.69 3.84 4.68
N VAL A 26 -16.63 4.61 4.49
CA VAL A 26 -15.88 5.27 5.57
C VAL A 26 -15.90 6.78 5.36
N ASN A 27 -16.12 7.53 6.45
CA ASN A 27 -15.93 8.98 6.48
C ASN A 27 -14.81 9.30 7.46
N LEU A 28 -13.67 9.73 6.96
CA LEU A 28 -12.56 10.23 7.76
C LEU A 28 -12.87 11.69 8.08
N CYS A 29 -13.08 12.00 9.36
CA CYS A 29 -13.63 13.29 9.78
C CYS A 29 -12.65 14.06 10.65
N TRP A 30 -12.33 15.29 10.23
CA TRP A 30 -11.56 16.26 11.00
C TRP A 30 -12.33 17.57 11.16
N LYS A 31 -11.84 18.46 12.03
CA LYS A 31 -12.47 19.77 12.28
C LYS A 31 -12.62 20.65 11.04
N THR A 32 -11.78 20.45 10.03
CA THR A 32 -11.71 21.32 8.83
C THR A 32 -12.08 20.61 7.54
N GLU A 33 -12.11 19.27 7.53
CA GLU A 33 -12.41 18.49 6.33
C GLU A 33 -12.99 17.11 6.65
N VAL A 34 -13.71 16.56 5.69
CA VAL A 34 -14.17 15.17 5.65
C VAL A 34 -13.68 14.54 4.35
N ARG A 35 -13.11 13.33 4.44
CA ARG A 35 -12.75 12.52 3.27
C ARG A 35 -13.60 11.26 3.25
N GLN A 36 -14.25 11.00 2.12
CA GLN A 36 -14.98 9.76 1.94
C GLN A 36 -14.07 8.70 1.32
N SER A 37 -14.23 7.45 1.76
CA SER A 37 -13.50 6.31 1.25
C SER A 37 -14.33 5.04 1.36
N LEU A 38 -13.79 3.92 0.90
CA LEU A 38 -14.35 2.58 1.10
C LEU A 38 -13.33 1.71 1.81
N VAL A 39 -13.79 0.82 2.70
CA VAL A 39 -13.00 -0.32 3.14
C VAL A 39 -12.87 -1.29 1.97
N LEU A 40 -11.63 -1.69 1.61
CA LEU A 40 -11.35 -2.57 0.48
C LEU A 40 -11.31 -4.06 0.86
N THR A 41 -12.26 -4.54 1.65
CA THR A 41 -12.28 -5.93 2.15
C THR A 41 -13.17 -6.87 1.34
N ASP A 42 -13.71 -6.40 0.23
CA ASP A 42 -14.51 -7.18 -0.71
C ASP A 42 -14.08 -6.89 -2.17
N PRO A 43 -14.27 -7.83 -3.11
CA PRO A 43 -13.82 -7.65 -4.48
C PRO A 43 -14.46 -6.46 -5.20
N ALA A 44 -15.71 -6.09 -4.88
CA ALA A 44 -16.42 -5.03 -5.57
C ALA A 44 -15.90 -3.63 -5.17
N SER A 45 -15.58 -3.43 -3.89
CA SER A 45 -14.91 -2.19 -3.45
C SER A 45 -13.49 -2.10 -4.00
N CYS A 46 -12.73 -3.21 -4.02
CA CYS A 46 -11.41 -3.26 -4.68
C CYS A 46 -11.50 -2.91 -6.16
N GLN A 47 -12.46 -3.49 -6.89
CA GLN A 47 -12.69 -3.17 -8.29
C GLN A 47 -13.00 -1.68 -8.48
N ALA A 48 -13.85 -1.11 -7.63
CA ALA A 48 -14.19 0.32 -7.70
C ALA A 48 -12.97 1.22 -7.52
N ALA A 49 -12.11 0.93 -6.54
CA ALA A 49 -10.94 1.76 -6.24
C ALA A 49 -9.77 1.55 -7.20
N LEU A 50 -9.57 0.31 -7.68
CA LEU A 50 -8.36 -0.10 -8.39
C LEU A 50 -8.55 -0.24 -9.90
N GLY A 51 -9.78 -0.46 -10.36
CA GLY A 51 -10.03 -0.94 -11.73
C GLY A 51 -9.99 0.11 -12.83
N ASP A 52 -10.05 1.40 -12.52
CA ASP A 52 -9.97 2.47 -13.52
C ASP A 52 -8.83 3.46 -13.17
N PRO A 53 -8.06 3.95 -14.16
CA PRO A 53 -6.94 4.86 -13.90
C PRO A 53 -7.36 6.23 -13.33
N ASN A 54 -8.63 6.61 -13.40
CA ASN A 54 -9.16 7.90 -12.94
C ASN A 54 -10.02 7.79 -11.67
N THR A 55 -9.98 6.66 -10.95
CA THR A 55 -10.80 6.42 -9.75
C THR A 55 -10.61 7.44 -8.62
N PHE A 56 -9.47 8.13 -8.60
CA PHE A 56 -9.11 9.11 -7.58
C PHE A 56 -9.38 10.57 -7.98
N VAL A 57 -10.13 10.83 -9.06
CA VAL A 57 -10.64 12.19 -9.32
C VAL A 57 -11.49 12.63 -8.13
N LEU A 58 -11.06 13.71 -7.47
CA LEU A 58 -11.68 14.21 -6.25
C LEU A 58 -12.80 15.20 -6.58
N HIS A 59 -13.97 14.95 -6.02
CA HIS A 59 -15.07 15.87 -6.04
C HIS A 59 -15.15 16.63 -4.73
N HIS A 60 -15.29 17.95 -4.85
CA HIS A 60 -15.34 18.86 -3.73
C HIS A 60 -16.78 19.29 -3.46
N SER A 61 -17.16 19.23 -2.18
CA SER A 61 -18.42 19.77 -1.69
C SER A 61 -18.22 20.36 -0.29
N LYS A 62 -19.29 20.94 0.26
CA LYS A 62 -19.30 21.45 1.64
C LYS A 62 -20.25 20.62 2.49
N CYS A 63 -19.82 20.21 3.67
CA CYS A 63 -20.67 19.51 4.64
C CYS A 63 -20.66 20.23 6.01
N ALA A 64 -21.61 19.88 6.88
CA ALA A 64 -21.66 20.45 8.22
C ALA A 64 -20.49 19.95 9.06
N ALA A 65 -19.81 20.87 9.76
CA ALA A 65 -18.75 20.52 10.68
C ALA A 65 -19.26 19.70 11.87
N ASN A 66 -18.52 18.64 12.23
CA ASN A 66 -18.69 17.97 13.50
C ASN A 66 -17.69 18.55 14.52
N PRO A 67 -18.16 19.25 15.58
CA PRO A 67 -17.27 19.87 16.56
C PRO A 67 -16.44 18.86 17.37
N ASP A 68 -16.89 17.60 17.46
CA ASP A 68 -16.22 16.55 18.22
C ASP A 68 -15.11 15.84 17.40
N SER A 69 -14.96 16.16 16.11
CA SER A 69 -13.91 15.60 15.28
C SER A 69 -12.51 16.05 15.70
N PRO A 70 -11.47 15.20 15.57
CA PRO A 70 -10.09 15.56 15.86
C PRO A 70 -9.57 16.65 14.89
N ALA A 71 -8.54 17.38 15.32
CA ALA A 71 -7.81 18.27 14.43
C ALA A 71 -6.75 17.47 13.68
N LEU A 72 -6.67 17.64 12.35
CA LEU A 72 -5.51 17.19 11.59
C LEU A 72 -4.43 18.27 11.67
N SER A 73 -3.21 17.91 12.06
CA SER A 73 -2.14 18.91 12.19
C SER A 73 -1.74 19.46 10.81
N PRO A 74 -1.25 20.71 10.72
CA PRO A 74 -0.74 21.25 9.46
C PRO A 74 0.38 20.40 8.85
N ARG A 75 1.22 19.81 9.70
CA ARG A 75 2.29 18.91 9.26
C ARG A 75 1.75 17.62 8.67
N ASP A 76 0.77 16.99 9.30
CA ASP A 76 0.16 15.76 8.78
C ASP A 76 -0.52 16.02 7.43
N GLN A 77 -1.20 17.16 7.28
CA GLN A 77 -1.78 17.59 5.99
C GLN A 77 -0.71 17.70 4.90
N VAL A 78 0.38 18.42 5.18
CA VAL A 78 1.47 18.61 4.23
C VAL A 78 2.18 17.30 3.90
N LEU A 79 2.45 16.45 4.89
CA LEU A 79 3.10 15.16 4.68
C LEU A 79 2.23 14.22 3.86
N ASN A 80 0.92 14.16 4.15
CA ASN A 80 -0.01 13.33 3.38
C ASN A 80 -0.10 13.82 1.92
N GLN A 81 -0.22 15.13 1.71
CA GLN A 81 -0.26 15.69 0.36
C GLN A 81 1.05 15.45 -0.40
N SER A 82 2.20 15.65 0.26
CA SER A 82 3.51 15.38 -0.35
C SER A 82 3.72 13.89 -0.64
N ALA A 83 3.24 12.99 0.21
CA ALA A 83 3.27 11.55 -0.05
C ALA A 83 2.44 11.20 -1.29
N LEU A 84 1.21 11.73 -1.40
CA LEU A 84 0.33 11.54 -2.57
C LEU A 84 0.96 12.09 -3.86
N HIS A 85 1.56 13.27 -3.81
CA HIS A 85 2.30 13.83 -4.96
C HIS A 85 3.53 12.99 -5.34
N THR A 86 4.23 12.43 -4.35
CA THR A 86 5.45 11.64 -4.59
C THR A 86 5.13 10.31 -5.27
N ILE A 87 4.10 9.59 -4.82
CA ILE A 87 3.72 8.30 -5.43
C ILE A 87 3.04 8.46 -6.79
N THR A 88 2.60 9.67 -7.14
CA THR A 88 1.97 9.99 -8.44
C THR A 88 2.95 10.61 -9.44
N LEU A 89 4.24 10.69 -9.09
CA LEU A 89 5.27 11.13 -10.02
C LEU A 89 5.28 10.25 -11.29
N PRO A 90 5.30 10.88 -12.48
CA PRO A 90 5.21 10.15 -13.74
C PRO A 90 6.49 9.36 -14.03
N GLY A 91 6.37 8.29 -14.81
CA GLY A 91 7.51 7.50 -15.29
C GLY A 91 8.15 6.56 -14.27
N LEU A 92 7.56 6.40 -13.07
CA LEU A 92 8.06 5.50 -12.04
C LEU A 92 7.27 4.19 -11.98
N SER A 93 8.01 3.07 -11.85
CA SER A 93 7.43 1.78 -11.46
C SER A 93 6.92 1.83 -10.01
N PRO A 94 6.06 0.87 -9.59
CA PRO A 94 5.59 0.82 -8.20
C PRO A 94 6.72 0.80 -7.16
N GLU A 95 7.79 0.04 -7.42
CA GLU A 95 8.95 -0.05 -6.52
C GLU A 95 9.69 1.28 -6.42
N LEU A 96 9.88 1.98 -7.54
CA LEU A 96 10.51 3.30 -7.54
C LEU A 96 9.64 4.38 -6.89
N ARG A 97 8.31 4.27 -6.97
CA ARG A 97 7.38 5.16 -6.24
C ARG A 97 7.53 4.97 -4.74
N LEU A 98 7.59 3.73 -4.27
CA LEU A 98 7.84 3.43 -2.85
C LEU A 98 9.24 3.90 -2.42
N TYR A 99 10.25 3.73 -3.27
CA TYR A 99 11.59 4.23 -2.97
C TYR A 99 11.62 5.77 -2.82
N ALA A 100 11.01 6.49 -3.77
CA ALA A 100 10.90 7.95 -3.71
C ALA A 100 10.13 8.41 -2.46
N LEU A 101 9.05 7.71 -2.10
CA LEU A 101 8.29 7.95 -0.88
C LEU A 101 9.17 7.77 0.36
N GLY A 102 9.93 6.67 0.45
CA GLY A 102 10.86 6.44 1.56
C GLY A 102 11.92 7.53 1.72
N ILE A 103 12.46 8.03 0.60
CA ILE A 103 13.39 9.19 0.61
C ILE A 103 12.69 10.44 1.16
N MET A 104 11.48 10.74 0.68
CA MET A 104 10.69 11.89 1.13
C MET A 104 10.43 11.85 2.63
N LEU A 105 10.02 10.68 3.15
CA LEU A 105 9.73 10.49 4.57
C LEU A 105 11.00 10.53 5.43
N SER A 106 12.10 9.90 4.97
CA SER A 106 13.41 9.99 5.64
C SER A 106 13.89 11.44 5.76
N PHE A 107 13.65 12.25 4.74
CA PHE A 107 13.96 13.68 4.80
C PHE A 107 13.07 14.42 5.80
N SER A 108 11.79 14.04 5.88
CA SER A 108 10.84 14.67 6.81
C SER A 108 11.23 14.51 8.28
N GLU A 109 11.79 13.35 8.65
CA GLU A 109 12.30 13.07 10.01
C GLU A 109 13.49 13.99 10.37
N LYS A 110 14.27 14.41 9.37
CA LYS A 110 15.38 15.37 9.54
C LYS A 110 14.92 16.82 9.66
N CYS A 111 13.64 17.09 9.41
CA CYS A 111 13.04 18.43 9.50
C CYS A 111 11.81 18.39 10.44
N PRO A 112 12.00 18.19 11.76
CA PRO A 112 10.90 18.09 12.71
C PRO A 112 10.21 19.46 12.94
N GLY A 113 8.96 19.41 13.39
CA GLY A 113 8.15 20.59 13.75
C GLY A 113 7.28 21.14 12.62
N ASP A 114 6.52 22.19 12.95
CA ASP A 114 5.38 22.68 12.16
C ASP A 114 5.49 24.18 11.82
N SER A 115 6.71 24.73 11.80
CA SER A 115 6.90 26.12 11.38
C SER A 115 6.61 26.26 9.88
N GLU A 116 6.14 27.43 9.46
CA GLU A 116 5.82 27.72 8.06
C GLU A 116 6.96 27.35 7.10
N ALA A 117 8.20 27.72 7.45
CA ALA A 117 9.38 27.37 6.67
C ALA A 117 9.64 25.85 6.58
N VAL A 118 9.33 25.08 7.63
CA VAL A 118 9.43 23.61 7.59
C VAL A 118 8.33 23.03 6.71
N LEU A 119 7.09 23.51 6.85
CA LEU A 119 5.96 23.05 6.06
C LEU A 119 6.17 23.33 4.56
N GLU A 120 6.62 24.52 4.18
CA GLU A 120 6.98 24.86 2.79
C GLU A 120 8.06 23.92 2.24
N LYS A 121 9.08 23.64 3.06
CA LYS A 121 10.16 22.73 2.67
C LYS A 121 9.62 21.31 2.41
N LEU A 122 8.77 20.78 3.30
CA LEU A 122 8.15 19.46 3.13
C LEU A 122 7.22 19.41 1.90
N ALA A 123 6.47 20.48 1.64
CA ALA A 123 5.61 20.62 0.46
C ALA A 123 6.40 20.63 -0.86
N SER A 124 7.65 21.11 -0.83
CA SER A 124 8.52 21.16 -2.02
C SER A 124 9.20 19.83 -2.39
N LEU A 125 9.25 18.86 -1.47
CA LEU A 125 9.98 17.59 -1.67
C LEU A 125 9.55 16.80 -2.92
N PRO A 126 8.24 16.66 -3.24
CA PRO A 126 7.83 15.94 -4.43
C PRO A 126 8.40 16.56 -5.72
N GLN A 127 8.47 17.89 -5.79
CA GLN A 127 9.03 18.59 -6.94
C GLN A 127 10.55 18.40 -7.06
N ILE A 128 11.26 18.36 -5.92
CA ILE A 128 12.69 18.04 -5.90
C ILE A 128 12.93 16.62 -6.40
N LEU A 129 12.15 15.65 -5.90
CA LEU A 129 12.22 14.26 -6.35
C LEU A 129 11.87 14.12 -7.83
N ALA A 130 10.88 14.86 -8.33
CA ALA A 130 10.56 14.91 -9.76
C ALA A 130 11.78 15.29 -10.62
N GLY A 131 12.58 16.26 -10.15
CA GLY A 131 13.85 16.60 -10.80
C GLY A 131 14.83 15.43 -10.84
N HIS A 132 14.97 14.68 -9.74
CA HIS A 132 15.83 13.48 -9.70
C HIS A 132 15.31 12.33 -10.57
N VAL A 133 13.99 12.21 -10.76
CA VAL A 133 13.39 11.26 -11.72
C VAL A 133 13.82 11.60 -13.13
N GLN A 134 13.72 12.88 -13.53
CA GLN A 134 14.08 13.35 -14.87
C GLN A 134 15.57 13.16 -15.17
N GLU A 135 16.43 13.32 -14.17
CA GLU A 135 17.87 13.13 -14.26
C GLU A 135 18.30 11.65 -14.21
N GLY A 136 17.39 10.70 -13.97
CA GLY A 136 17.70 9.27 -13.83
C GLY A 136 18.37 8.87 -12.50
N LYS A 137 18.63 9.85 -11.61
CA LYS A 137 19.35 9.64 -10.35
C LYS A 137 18.63 8.69 -9.39
N LEU A 138 17.30 8.75 -9.35
CA LEU A 138 16.52 7.87 -8.47
C LEU A 138 16.66 6.41 -8.88
N GLN A 139 16.66 6.12 -10.18
CA GLN A 139 16.84 4.78 -10.73
C GLN A 139 18.26 4.26 -10.47
N GLU A 140 19.27 5.11 -10.67
CA GLU A 140 20.66 4.78 -10.36
C GLU A 140 20.84 4.44 -8.87
N GLN A 141 20.31 5.28 -7.98
CA GLN A 141 20.41 5.04 -6.54
C GLN A 141 19.64 3.79 -6.09
N PHE A 142 18.45 3.57 -6.65
CA PHE A 142 17.65 2.38 -6.38
C PHE A 142 18.39 1.09 -6.76
N ALA A 143 19.08 1.09 -7.91
CA ALA A 143 19.86 -0.06 -8.37
C ALA A 143 21.08 -0.41 -7.49
N GLN A 144 21.52 0.52 -6.63
CA GLN A 144 22.65 0.31 -5.71
C GLN A 144 22.21 -0.08 -4.29
N LEU A 145 20.91 -0.23 -4.04
CA LEU A 145 20.43 -0.62 -2.72
C LEU A 145 20.89 -2.04 -2.37
N PRO A 146 21.32 -2.27 -1.11
CA PRO A 146 21.69 -3.61 -0.67
C PRO A 146 20.45 -4.50 -0.56
N SER A 147 20.58 -5.76 -0.98
CA SER A 147 19.56 -6.77 -0.72
C SER A 147 19.68 -7.29 0.73
N LEU A 148 18.58 -7.29 1.48
CA LEU A 148 18.48 -7.95 2.79
C LEU A 148 17.50 -9.13 2.70
N PRO A 149 17.96 -10.31 2.23
CA PRO A 149 17.08 -11.43 1.92
C PRO A 149 16.44 -12.07 3.17
N GLN A 150 17.04 -11.91 4.35
CA GLN A 150 16.52 -12.51 5.59
C GLN A 150 15.12 -12.02 5.94
N LEU A 151 14.87 -10.70 5.80
CA LEU A 151 13.57 -10.13 6.10
C LEU A 151 12.50 -10.56 5.08
N GLN A 152 12.87 -10.63 3.80
CA GLN A 152 11.98 -11.15 2.76
C GLN A 152 11.60 -12.60 3.05
N ARG A 153 12.57 -13.45 3.41
CA ARG A 153 12.33 -14.86 3.77
C ARG A 153 11.42 -14.99 4.97
N GLU A 154 11.67 -14.22 6.03
CA GLU A 154 10.81 -14.23 7.23
C GLU A 154 9.36 -13.86 6.88
N LEU A 155 9.14 -12.80 6.09
CA LEU A 155 7.79 -12.43 5.66
C LEU A 155 7.13 -13.52 4.80
N ILE A 156 7.88 -14.16 3.89
CA ILE A 156 7.37 -15.29 3.08
C ILE A 156 6.95 -16.44 4.00
N THR A 157 7.84 -16.89 4.89
CA THR A 157 7.60 -18.00 5.82
C THR A 157 6.38 -17.72 6.70
N ARG A 158 6.28 -16.50 7.24
CA ARG A 158 5.17 -16.09 8.10
C ARG A 158 3.85 -15.85 7.38
N MET A 159 3.88 -15.61 6.07
CA MET A 159 2.64 -15.56 5.30
C MET A 159 1.87 -16.88 5.38
N GLY A 160 2.55 -18.01 5.62
CA GLY A 160 1.91 -19.31 5.85
C GLY A 160 1.07 -19.42 7.13
N SER A 161 1.26 -18.52 8.09
CA SER A 161 0.41 -18.41 9.29
C SER A 161 -0.68 -17.33 9.19
N CYS A 162 -0.83 -16.67 8.04
CA CYS A 162 -1.87 -15.66 7.86
C CYS A 162 -3.24 -16.31 7.70
N GLU A 163 -4.19 -15.92 8.54
CA GLU A 163 -5.57 -16.37 8.46
C GLU A 163 -6.34 -15.57 7.40
N PHE A 164 -6.14 -15.91 6.13
CA PHE A 164 -6.86 -15.31 5.02
C PHE A 164 -8.28 -15.86 4.88
N ASN A 165 -9.23 -15.00 4.53
CA ASN A 165 -10.59 -15.41 4.16
C ASN A 165 -10.64 -15.87 2.70
N TRP A 166 -10.37 -17.16 2.47
CA TRP A 166 -10.36 -17.77 1.13
C TRP A 166 -11.71 -17.79 0.42
N ASP A 167 -12.82 -17.57 1.14
CA ASP A 167 -14.16 -17.51 0.54
C ASP A 167 -14.34 -16.28 -0.37
N LEU A 168 -13.50 -15.26 -0.22
CA LEU A 168 -13.46 -14.08 -1.09
C LEU A 168 -12.96 -14.40 -2.50
N LEU A 169 -12.25 -15.52 -2.68
CA LEU A 169 -11.79 -15.94 -4.00
C LEU A 169 -12.95 -16.47 -4.84
N PRO A 170 -12.99 -16.14 -6.15
CA PRO A 170 -13.95 -16.71 -7.07
C PRO A 170 -13.73 -18.23 -7.21
N GLU A 171 -14.78 -18.94 -7.61
CA GLU A 171 -14.71 -20.38 -7.83
C GLU A 171 -13.72 -20.73 -8.94
N SER A 172 -12.63 -21.40 -8.57
CA SER A 172 -11.58 -21.84 -9.49
C SER A 172 -10.77 -22.97 -8.84
N THR A 173 -9.95 -23.67 -9.64
CA THR A 173 -8.96 -24.63 -9.10
C THR A 173 -8.03 -23.96 -8.10
N ARG A 174 -7.67 -22.69 -8.34
CA ARG A 174 -6.77 -21.92 -7.49
C ARG A 174 -7.36 -21.59 -6.12
N LYS A 175 -8.69 -21.45 -5.99
CA LYS A 175 -9.36 -21.34 -4.68
C LYS A 175 -9.07 -22.53 -3.77
N LEU A 176 -8.87 -23.72 -4.35
CA LEU A 176 -8.55 -24.94 -3.60
C LEU A 176 -7.04 -25.10 -3.35
N THR A 177 -6.19 -24.72 -4.31
CA THR A 177 -4.74 -25.01 -4.24
C THR A 177 -3.92 -23.90 -3.59
N LEU A 178 -4.29 -22.62 -3.74
CA LEU A 178 -3.56 -21.50 -3.15
C LEU A 178 -3.50 -21.58 -1.61
N PRO A 179 -4.60 -21.88 -0.88
CA PRO A 179 -4.53 -21.99 0.58
C PRO A 179 -3.48 -23.01 1.03
N LEU A 180 -3.43 -24.16 0.36
CA LEU A 180 -2.44 -25.20 0.64
C LEU A 180 -1.02 -24.70 0.36
N GLN A 181 -0.79 -24.04 -0.78
CA GLN A 181 0.52 -23.48 -1.14
C GLN A 181 0.98 -22.44 -0.11
N VAL A 182 0.08 -21.58 0.37
CA VAL A 182 0.40 -20.60 1.41
C VAL A 182 0.73 -21.29 2.72
N SER A 183 -0.06 -22.26 3.17
CA SER A 183 0.26 -23.03 4.40
C SER A 183 1.59 -23.78 4.33
N LEU A 184 2.06 -24.18 3.15
CA LEU A 184 3.37 -24.84 3.00
C LEU A 184 4.57 -23.89 3.15
N LEU A 185 4.36 -22.57 3.14
CA LEU A 185 5.45 -21.59 3.30
C LEU A 185 6.14 -21.69 4.66
N MET A 186 5.40 -22.01 5.72
CA MET A 186 5.96 -22.13 7.07
C MET A 186 6.74 -23.44 7.32
N LEU A 187 6.73 -24.37 6.35
CA LEU A 187 7.35 -25.69 6.47
C LEU A 187 8.71 -25.79 5.75
N GLN A 188 9.20 -24.68 5.20
CA GLN A 188 10.45 -24.65 4.46
C GLN A 188 11.65 -24.77 5.41
N ASP A 189 12.67 -25.53 4.99
CA ASP A 189 13.99 -25.44 5.62
C ASP A 189 14.80 -24.27 5.05
N ALA A 190 15.90 -23.90 5.71
CA ALA A 190 16.69 -22.72 5.33
C ALA A 190 17.21 -22.74 3.87
N ASN A 191 17.46 -23.93 3.29
CA ASN A 191 17.90 -24.05 1.91
C ASN A 191 16.74 -23.85 0.94
N SER A 192 15.58 -24.42 1.27
CA SER A 192 14.35 -24.31 0.48
C SER A 192 13.78 -22.89 0.51
N GLU A 193 13.90 -22.18 1.64
CA GLU A 193 13.51 -20.76 1.76
C GLU A 193 14.28 -19.85 0.79
N ALA A 194 15.59 -20.05 0.67
CA ALA A 194 16.42 -19.24 -0.24
C ALA A 194 16.05 -19.50 -1.71
N MET A 195 15.80 -20.76 -2.07
CA MET A 195 15.35 -21.12 -3.43
C MET A 195 13.95 -20.58 -3.73
N LEU A 196 13.02 -20.69 -2.78
CA LEU A 196 11.66 -20.18 -2.92
C LEU A 196 11.65 -18.66 -3.07
N GLN A 197 12.45 -17.94 -2.26
CA GLN A 197 12.60 -16.49 -2.39
C GLN A 197 13.06 -16.11 -3.80
N GLN A 198 14.10 -16.76 -4.34
CA GLN A 198 14.57 -16.51 -5.70
C GLN A 198 13.48 -16.82 -6.75
N GLN A 199 12.79 -17.94 -6.61
CA GLN A 199 11.70 -18.33 -7.52
C GLN A 199 10.57 -17.31 -7.51
N LEU A 200 10.18 -16.78 -6.35
CA LEU A 200 9.15 -15.74 -6.23
C LEU A 200 9.58 -14.42 -6.88
N GLN A 201 10.87 -14.06 -6.79
CA GLN A 201 11.41 -12.87 -7.44
C GLN A 201 11.38 -13.00 -8.97
N ASP A 202 11.79 -14.15 -9.50
CA ASP A 202 11.75 -14.42 -10.94
C ASP A 202 10.30 -14.51 -11.45
N GLN A 203 9.42 -15.16 -10.70
CA GLN A 203 7.99 -15.26 -10.98
C GLN A 203 7.33 -13.89 -11.01
N TRP A 204 7.73 -12.96 -10.14
CA TRP A 204 7.17 -11.61 -10.11
C TRP A 204 7.36 -10.88 -11.44
N LEU A 205 8.53 -11.04 -12.09
CA LEU A 205 8.79 -10.38 -13.37
C LEU A 205 7.83 -10.85 -14.46
N GLN A 206 7.56 -12.16 -14.50
CA GLN A 206 6.62 -12.76 -15.45
C GLN A 206 5.18 -12.36 -15.13
N THR A 207 4.82 -12.40 -13.85
CA THR A 207 3.50 -11.99 -13.35
C THR A 207 3.22 -10.53 -13.71
N TRP A 208 4.19 -9.65 -13.45
CA TRP A 208 4.10 -8.23 -13.77
C TRP A 208 3.91 -8.00 -15.26
N GLU A 209 4.79 -8.56 -16.09
CA GLU A 209 4.75 -8.35 -17.54
C GLU A 209 3.43 -8.82 -18.15
N ARG A 210 2.92 -9.96 -17.69
CA ARG A 210 1.71 -10.58 -18.24
C ARG A 210 0.41 -9.93 -17.76
N HIS A 211 0.35 -9.48 -16.50
CA HIS A 211 -0.92 -9.08 -15.87
C HIS A 211 -0.99 -7.61 -15.45
N PHE A 212 0.13 -6.91 -15.29
CA PHE A 212 0.15 -5.56 -14.71
C PHE A 212 0.85 -4.52 -15.57
N ALA A 213 1.72 -4.89 -16.52
CA ALA A 213 2.47 -3.92 -17.33
C ALA A 213 1.56 -2.95 -18.12
N GLN A 214 0.45 -3.44 -18.67
CA GLN A 214 -0.53 -2.61 -19.39
C GLN A 214 -1.49 -1.87 -18.45
N GLU A 215 -1.67 -2.36 -17.22
CA GLU A 215 -2.62 -1.85 -16.23
C GLU A 215 -1.92 -1.45 -14.93
N ALA A 216 -0.73 -0.83 -15.06
CA ALA A 216 0.12 -0.47 -13.93
C ALA A 216 -0.55 0.52 -12.95
N TRP A 217 -1.66 1.13 -13.38
CA TRP A 217 -2.51 1.95 -12.52
C TRP A 217 -3.12 1.14 -11.37
N ILE A 218 -3.34 -0.19 -11.47
CA ILE A 218 -3.91 -0.99 -10.38
C ILE A 218 -3.06 -0.86 -9.10
N PHE A 219 -1.74 -1.05 -9.22
CA PHE A 219 -0.81 -0.87 -8.09
C PHE A 219 -0.68 0.60 -7.70
N SER A 220 -0.71 1.52 -8.67
CA SER A 220 -0.68 2.96 -8.38
C SER A 220 -1.88 3.39 -7.54
N ASN A 221 -3.07 2.95 -7.93
CA ASN A 221 -4.34 3.18 -7.26
C ASN A 221 -4.35 2.55 -5.88
N TYR A 222 -3.76 1.37 -5.71
CA TYR A 222 -3.61 0.78 -4.38
C TYR A 222 -2.72 1.65 -3.49
N LEU A 223 -1.59 2.15 -3.97
CA LEU A 223 -0.76 3.08 -3.19
C LEU A 223 -1.49 4.39 -2.87
N ILE A 224 -2.18 5.00 -3.84
CA ILE A 224 -2.98 6.21 -3.63
C ILE A 224 -4.07 5.95 -2.59
N TYR A 225 -4.77 4.83 -2.70
CA TYR A 225 -5.78 4.39 -1.73
C TYR A 225 -5.17 4.34 -0.32
N ARG A 226 -4.08 3.58 -0.12
CA ARG A 226 -3.48 3.40 1.20
C ARG A 226 -3.04 4.74 1.80
N LEU A 227 -2.52 5.65 0.97
CA LEU A 227 -2.11 6.98 1.42
C LEU A 227 -3.29 7.89 1.77
N TYR A 228 -4.35 7.87 0.96
CA TYR A 228 -5.54 8.69 1.15
C TYR A 228 -6.41 8.20 2.30
N HIS A 229 -6.70 6.88 2.34
CA HIS A 229 -7.56 6.24 3.32
C HIS A 229 -6.96 6.27 4.74
N ASP A 230 -5.66 5.99 4.88
CA ASP A 230 -5.02 5.98 6.19
C ASP A 230 -4.55 7.37 6.65
N THR A 231 -4.72 8.41 5.84
CA THR A 231 -4.10 9.74 6.08
C THR A 231 -2.58 9.61 6.31
N PHE A 232 -1.96 8.71 5.55
CA PHE A 232 -0.55 8.36 5.68
C PHE A 232 0.35 9.60 5.55
N PRO A 233 1.44 9.74 6.32
CA PRO A 233 1.99 8.76 7.27
C PRO A 233 1.46 8.91 8.70
N GLN A 234 0.45 9.76 8.95
CA GLN A 234 -0.05 10.03 10.29
C GLN A 234 -0.53 8.73 10.96
N HIS A 235 -0.13 8.54 12.22
CA HIS A 235 -0.60 7.44 13.06
C HIS A 235 -0.44 7.82 14.54
N GLU A 236 -1.27 7.24 15.41
CA GLU A 236 -1.26 7.57 16.85
C GLU A 236 -0.04 6.98 17.58
N SER A 237 0.38 5.77 17.20
CA SER A 237 1.40 5.00 17.93
C SER A 237 2.65 4.64 17.13
N GLU A 238 2.64 4.80 15.80
CA GLU A 238 3.72 4.35 14.93
C GLU A 238 4.47 5.55 14.37
N SER A 239 5.80 5.45 14.26
CA SER A 239 6.61 6.49 13.60
C SER A 239 6.34 6.53 12.09
N THR A 240 6.65 7.66 11.46
CA THR A 240 6.58 7.85 10.00
C THR A 240 7.27 6.72 9.23
N LEU A 241 8.48 6.34 9.65
CA LEU A 241 9.28 5.32 8.98
C LEU A 241 8.77 3.90 9.24
N GLN A 242 8.17 3.65 10.41
CA GLN A 242 7.48 2.40 10.68
C GLN A 242 6.22 2.25 9.82
N ARG A 243 5.47 3.33 9.62
CA ARG A 243 4.33 3.34 8.68
C ARG A 243 4.77 3.03 7.26
N PHE A 244 5.88 3.63 6.82
CA PHE A 244 6.47 3.33 5.53
C PHE A 244 6.91 1.87 5.40
N PHE A 245 7.54 1.33 6.44
CA PHE A 245 7.90 -0.08 6.50
C PHE A 245 6.69 -0.99 6.28
N TRP A 246 5.57 -0.74 6.97
CA TRP A 246 4.37 -1.54 6.78
C TRP A 246 3.76 -1.40 5.39
N LEU A 247 3.79 -0.21 4.80
CA LEU A 247 3.33 -0.05 3.42
C LEU A 247 4.18 -0.89 2.45
N ALA A 248 5.50 -0.90 2.61
CA ALA A 248 6.40 -1.72 1.80
C ALA A 248 6.18 -3.22 2.03
N ALA A 249 6.00 -3.64 3.29
CA ALA A 249 5.70 -5.03 3.64
C ALA A 249 4.35 -5.50 3.09
N ASP A 250 3.30 -4.67 3.17
CA ASP A 250 1.98 -4.98 2.63
C ASP A 250 2.07 -5.20 1.11
N VAL A 251 2.77 -4.32 0.39
CA VAL A 251 2.99 -4.47 -1.06
C VAL A 251 3.81 -5.74 -1.39
N PHE A 252 4.83 -6.05 -0.59
CA PHE A 252 5.63 -7.26 -0.75
C PHE A 252 4.78 -8.53 -0.57
N MET A 253 3.92 -8.59 0.44
CA MET A 253 3.03 -9.73 0.69
C MET A 253 2.00 -9.89 -0.42
N ILE A 254 1.39 -8.80 -0.91
CA ILE A 254 0.48 -8.81 -2.05
C ILE A 254 1.17 -9.36 -3.31
N ARG A 255 2.39 -8.88 -3.61
CA ARG A 255 3.20 -9.41 -4.73
C ARG A 255 3.43 -10.91 -4.57
N THR A 256 3.73 -11.35 -3.36
CA THR A 256 3.94 -12.77 -3.05
C THR A 256 2.68 -13.60 -3.31
N LEU A 257 1.49 -13.11 -2.92
CA LEU A 257 0.21 -13.76 -3.23
C LEU A 257 -0.01 -13.91 -4.74
N PHE A 258 0.27 -12.86 -5.54
CA PHE A 258 0.18 -12.94 -7.00
C PHE A 258 1.20 -13.90 -7.61
N CYS A 259 2.43 -13.93 -7.11
CA CYS A 259 3.42 -14.90 -7.56
C CYS A 259 2.97 -16.32 -7.26
N LEU A 260 2.47 -16.60 -6.06
CA LEU A 260 1.97 -17.93 -5.69
C LEU A 260 0.76 -18.32 -6.55
N TRP A 261 -0.13 -17.38 -6.87
CA TRP A 261 -1.27 -17.63 -7.77
C TRP A 261 -0.82 -18.12 -9.14
N THR A 262 0.20 -17.46 -9.71
CA THR A 262 0.63 -17.68 -11.10
C THR A 262 1.78 -18.68 -11.24
N MET A 263 2.32 -19.18 -10.12
CA MET A 263 3.48 -20.09 -10.10
C MET A 263 3.24 -21.43 -10.82
N ASP A 264 1.99 -21.85 -10.96
CA ASP A 264 1.59 -23.05 -11.71
C ASP A 264 1.04 -22.73 -13.12
N ASP A 265 1.39 -21.55 -13.66
CA ASP A 265 0.91 -21.01 -14.94
C ASP A 265 -0.60 -20.74 -15.02
N SER A 266 -1.29 -20.74 -13.87
CA SER A 266 -2.71 -20.39 -13.83
C SER A 266 -2.99 -18.99 -14.35
N ALA A 267 -4.12 -18.85 -15.03
CA ALA A 267 -4.63 -17.54 -15.42
C ALA A 267 -4.92 -16.70 -14.17
N LEU A 268 -4.68 -15.39 -14.31
CA LEU A 268 -5.00 -14.37 -13.32
C LEU A 268 -5.80 -13.28 -14.02
N ASN A 269 -7.11 -13.27 -13.81
CA ASN A 269 -8.04 -12.29 -14.38
C ASN A 269 -8.37 -11.17 -13.36
N HIS A 270 -9.10 -10.14 -13.79
CA HIS A 270 -9.44 -8.99 -12.94
C HIS A 270 -10.23 -9.36 -11.67
N ASP A 271 -11.19 -10.27 -11.75
CA ASP A 271 -11.98 -10.69 -10.59
C ASP A 271 -11.07 -11.35 -9.54
N GLU A 272 -10.12 -12.18 -9.98
CA GLU A 272 -9.11 -12.80 -9.12
C GLU A 272 -8.12 -11.77 -8.55
N ILE A 273 -7.73 -10.76 -9.35
CA ILE A 273 -6.86 -9.66 -8.89
C ILE A 273 -7.52 -8.89 -7.75
N TYR A 274 -8.76 -8.44 -7.94
CA TYR A 274 -9.48 -7.68 -6.91
C TYR A 274 -9.81 -8.55 -5.70
N ALA A 275 -10.11 -9.83 -5.89
CA ALA A 275 -10.30 -10.77 -4.79
C ALA A 275 -9.04 -10.97 -3.95
N LEU A 276 -7.85 -11.01 -4.57
CA LEU A 276 -6.58 -11.12 -3.83
C LEU A 276 -6.26 -9.85 -3.04
N PHE A 277 -6.53 -8.66 -3.59
CA PHE A 277 -6.45 -7.41 -2.82
C PHE A 277 -7.44 -7.41 -1.64
N ALA A 278 -8.70 -7.79 -1.88
CA ALA A 278 -9.73 -7.84 -0.85
C ALA A 278 -9.38 -8.82 0.27
N LEU A 279 -8.90 -10.01 -0.09
CA LEU A 279 -8.43 -11.05 0.81
C LEU A 279 -7.28 -10.55 1.68
N PHE A 280 -6.32 -9.85 1.09
CA PHE A 280 -5.21 -9.27 1.83
C PHE A 280 -5.67 -8.14 2.77
N GLU A 281 -6.49 -7.21 2.30
CA GLU A 281 -7.01 -6.10 3.13
C GLU A 281 -7.90 -6.61 4.27
N ALA A 282 -8.69 -7.67 4.05
CA ALA A 282 -9.48 -8.31 5.10
C ALA A 282 -8.60 -8.89 6.20
N TRP A 283 -7.51 -9.57 5.83
CA TRP A 283 -6.52 -10.04 6.80
C TRP A 283 -5.81 -8.87 7.50
N ARG A 284 -5.36 -7.87 6.73
CA ARG A 284 -4.61 -6.70 7.22
C ARG A 284 -5.38 -5.91 8.27
N ASN A 285 -6.69 -5.81 8.12
CA ASN A 285 -7.58 -5.12 9.06
C ASN A 285 -8.05 -6.02 10.22
N GLY A 286 -7.69 -7.31 10.23
CA GLY A 286 -8.02 -8.26 11.28
C GLY A 286 -7.01 -8.29 12.43
N GLU A 287 -7.42 -8.86 13.57
CA GLU A 287 -6.60 -8.93 14.78
C GLU A 287 -5.29 -9.73 14.58
N ASN A 288 -5.32 -10.75 13.73
CA ASN A 288 -4.16 -11.60 13.44
C ASN A 288 -3.03 -10.87 12.69
N ALA A 289 -3.34 -9.79 11.96
CA ALA A 289 -2.28 -8.99 11.35
C ALA A 289 -1.44 -8.27 12.41
N HIS A 290 -2.04 -7.86 13.53
CA HIS A 290 -1.32 -7.17 14.60
C HIS A 290 -0.28 -8.07 15.27
N SER A 291 -0.63 -9.33 15.56
CA SER A 291 0.30 -10.29 16.17
C SER A 291 1.49 -10.61 15.28
N LEU A 292 1.25 -10.80 13.97
CA LEU A 292 2.34 -10.98 13.00
C LEU A 292 3.23 -9.74 12.94
N ARG A 293 2.63 -8.55 12.83
CA ARG A 293 3.36 -7.29 12.74
C ARG A 293 4.24 -7.07 13.96
N GLN A 294 3.73 -7.34 15.16
CA GLN A 294 4.53 -7.25 16.38
C GLN A 294 5.74 -8.19 16.35
N HIS A 295 5.54 -9.44 15.93
CA HIS A 295 6.65 -10.40 15.82
C HIS A 295 7.75 -9.93 14.84
N ILE A 296 7.35 -9.39 13.69
CA ILE A 296 8.31 -8.84 12.71
C ILE A 296 9.07 -7.64 13.31
N LEU A 297 8.40 -6.75 14.06
CA LEU A 297 9.07 -5.63 14.72
C LEU A 297 10.13 -6.10 15.72
N ASP A 298 9.82 -7.14 16.50
CA ASP A 298 10.75 -7.70 17.49
C ASP A 298 12.03 -8.29 16.85
N MET A 299 11.93 -8.67 15.57
CA MET A 299 13.04 -9.25 14.78
C MET A 299 13.71 -8.25 13.83
N LEU A 300 13.16 -7.04 13.67
CA LEU A 300 13.68 -6.06 12.72
C LEU A 300 15.16 -5.75 13.01
N PRO A 301 16.03 -5.67 11.98
CA PRO A 301 17.45 -5.39 12.15
C PRO A 301 17.78 -3.95 12.61
N GLY A 302 16.78 -3.17 13.03
CA GLY A 302 16.92 -1.91 13.75
C GLY A 302 16.45 -0.65 13.00
N ASP A 303 16.62 -0.56 11.68
CA ASP A 303 16.23 0.62 10.89
C ASP A 303 15.01 0.32 9.98
N PRO A 304 13.81 0.85 10.30
CA PRO A 304 12.61 0.64 9.49
C PRO A 304 12.76 1.09 8.04
N LEU A 305 13.55 2.13 7.75
CA LEU A 305 13.75 2.62 6.39
C LEU A 305 14.55 1.63 5.55
N LEU A 306 15.67 1.14 6.10
CA LEU A 306 16.50 0.16 5.40
C LEU A 306 15.74 -1.16 5.21
N SER A 307 14.99 -1.60 6.22
CA SER A 307 14.12 -2.76 6.13
C SER A 307 13.05 -2.58 5.06
N ALA A 308 12.41 -1.42 4.98
CA ALA A 308 11.42 -1.12 3.94
C ALA A 308 12.06 -1.17 2.53
N PHE A 309 13.24 -0.56 2.37
CA PHE A 309 13.99 -0.60 1.12
C PHE A 309 14.36 -2.02 0.70
N SER A 310 14.73 -2.88 1.64
CA SER A 310 15.01 -4.29 1.29
C SER A 310 13.80 -5.09 0.80
N LEU A 311 12.58 -4.65 1.10
CA LEU A 311 11.35 -5.33 0.65
C LEU A 311 10.91 -4.88 -0.74
N ILE A 312 11.36 -3.71 -1.19
CA ILE A 312 11.06 -3.19 -2.54
C ILE A 312 12.16 -3.53 -3.54
N THR A 313 13.40 -3.78 -3.08
CA THR A 313 14.49 -4.25 -3.94
C THR A 313 14.29 -5.69 -4.39
N ARG A 314 14.82 -5.99 -5.57
CA ARG A 314 14.95 -7.36 -6.08
C ARG A 314 16.17 -8.01 -5.43
#